data_AF-A0A7J3D7E1-F1
#
_entry.id   AF-A0A7J3D7E1-F1
#
_cell.length_a   1.000
_cell.length_b   1.000
_cell.length_c   1.000
_cell.angle_alpha   90.00
_cell.angle_beta   90.00
_cell.angle_gamma   90.00
#
_symmetry.space_group_name_H-M   'P 1'
#
loop_
_entity.id
_entity.type
_entity.pdbx_description
1 polymer ?
#
loop_
_entity_poly.entity_id
_entity_poly.type
_entity_poly.pdbx_seq_one_letter_code
_entity_poly.pdbx_strand_id
1 'polypeptide(L)'
;MAVNLDALVINMIVSIIIISPLLWLAGRTIVGGQKAKFTDAIWIVVLGIVIGGIFGYFFTGIISAIIQLIIWLALIKKFFDATWGQAIIIAIIAVIIAVVIAVILGLLGLALFSII
;
A
#
# COMPACT_ATOMS: atom_id res chain seq x y z
N MET A 1 9.81 -23.71 -4.22
CA MET A 1 10.12 -23.16 -2.88
C MET A 1 8.85 -23.24 -2.06
N ALA A 2 8.88 -23.77 -0.84
CA ALA A 2 7.68 -23.87 -0.01
C ALA A 2 7.18 -22.47 0.41
N VAL A 3 5.86 -22.24 0.34
CA VAL A 3 5.26 -20.99 0.84
C VAL A 3 5.18 -21.08 2.36
N ASN A 4 5.89 -20.20 3.06
CA ASN A 4 5.78 -20.08 4.51
C ASN A 4 4.55 -19.20 4.84
N LEU A 5 3.48 -19.86 5.31
CA LEU A 5 2.22 -19.19 5.62
C LEU A 5 2.33 -18.24 6.83
N ASP A 6 3.18 -18.57 7.81
CA ASP A 6 3.41 -17.71 8.98
C ASP A 6 4.03 -16.36 8.57
N ALA A 7 5.05 -16.42 7.70
CA ALA A 7 5.69 -15.23 7.15
C ALA A 7 4.72 -14.38 6.32
N LEU A 8 3.81 -15.02 5.58
CA LEU A 8 2.77 -14.33 4.81
C LEU A 8 1.79 -13.58 5.72
N VAL A 9 1.31 -14.23 6.79
CA VAL A 9 0.38 -13.60 7.73
C VAL A 9 1.06 -12.43 8.46
N ILE A 10 2.31 -12.59 8.90
CA ILE A 10 3.08 -11.51 9.55
C ILE A 10 3.24 -10.33 8.58
N ASN A 11 3.66 -10.59 7.34
CA ASN A 11 3.82 -9.54 6.34
C ASN A 11 2.50 -8.80 6.07
N MET A 12 1.39 -9.53 5.99
CA MET A 12 0.07 -8.95 5.79
C MET A 12 -0.35 -8.06 6.97
N ILE A 13 -0.17 -8.51 8.21
CA ILE A 13 -0.49 -7.70 9.41
C ILE A 13 0.34 -6.42 9.45
N VAL A 14 1.67 -6.54 9.26
CA VAL A 14 2.58 -5.38 9.23
C VAL A 14 2.19 -4.41 8.12
N SER A 15 1.91 -4.94 6.92
CA SER A 15 1.49 -4.13 5.78
C SER A 15 0.15 -3.44 6.01
N ILE A 16 -0.80 -4.09 6.70
CA ILE A 16 -2.07 -3.45 7.07
C ILE A 16 -1.80 -2.25 7.99
N ILE A 17 -0.96 -2.43 9.01
CA ILE A 17 -0.63 -1.37 9.99
C ILE A 17 0.06 -0.17 9.31
N ILE A 18 0.93 -0.43 8.33
CA ILE A 18 1.72 0.62 7.67
C ILE A 18 0.97 1.22 6.47
N ILE A 19 0.53 0.38 5.53
CA ILE A 19 0.03 0.82 4.22
C ILE A 19 -1.43 1.27 4.30
N SER A 20 -2.28 0.66 5.13
CA SER A 20 -3.71 1.04 5.18
C SER A 20 -3.92 2.49 5.64
N PRO A 21 -3.24 3.01 6.69
CA PRO A 21 -3.34 4.42 7.06
C PRO A 21 -2.87 5.35 5.95
N LEU A 22 -1.78 5.00 5.24
CA LEU A 22 -1.25 5.79 4.13
C LEU A 22 -2.26 5.91 2.99
N LEU A 23 -2.79 4.78 2.54
CA LEU A 23 -3.80 4.74 1.48
C LEU A 23 -5.11 5.40 1.89
N TRP A 24 -5.52 5.22 3.15
CA TRP A 24 -6.72 5.84 3.69
C TRP A 24 -6.61 7.37 3.73
N LEU A 25 -5.48 7.90 4.23
CA LEU A 25 -5.23 9.33 4.23
C LEU A 25 -5.23 9.90 2.80
N ALA A 26 -4.52 9.24 1.88
CA ALA A 26 -4.47 9.65 0.48
C ALA A 26 -5.84 9.57 -0.23
N GLY A 27 -6.61 8.51 0.04
CA GLY A 27 -7.96 8.36 -0.50
C GLY A 27 -8.90 9.43 0.04
N ARG A 28 -8.85 9.68 1.35
CA ARG A 28 -9.74 10.63 2.03
C ARG A 28 -9.51 12.08 1.57
N THR A 29 -8.29 12.45 1.20
CA THR A 29 -7.99 13.78 0.66
C THR A 29 -8.50 13.99 -0.76
N ILE A 30 -8.66 12.93 -1.56
CA ILE A 30 -9.04 13.03 -2.98
C ILE A 30 -10.52 12.75 -3.23
N VAL A 31 -11.08 11.69 -2.62
CA VAL A 31 -12.48 11.28 -2.86
C VAL A 31 -13.41 11.54 -1.68
N GLY A 32 -12.87 11.98 -0.55
CA GLY A 32 -13.62 12.28 0.67
C GLY A 32 -13.87 11.07 1.57
N GLY A 33 -14.23 11.34 2.83
CA GLY A 33 -14.36 10.30 3.87
C GLY A 33 -15.55 9.36 3.73
N GLN A 34 -16.56 9.71 2.94
CA GLN A 34 -17.69 8.81 2.66
C GLN A 34 -17.29 7.66 1.72
N LYS A 35 -16.36 7.94 0.79
CA LYS A 35 -15.88 7.01 -0.23
C LYS A 35 -14.62 6.25 0.22
N ALA A 36 -13.67 6.94 0.86
CA ALA A 36 -12.43 6.32 1.35
C ALA A 36 -12.56 5.95 2.83
N LYS A 37 -13.15 4.79 3.13
CA LYS A 37 -13.20 4.27 4.50
C LYS A 37 -11.90 3.52 4.82
N PHE A 38 -11.56 3.46 6.11
CA PHE A 38 -10.36 2.74 6.56
C PHE A 38 -10.47 1.25 6.28
N THR A 39 -11.67 0.67 6.44
CA THR A 39 -11.96 -0.73 6.06
C THR A 39 -11.68 -1.02 4.60
N ASP A 40 -11.99 -0.08 3.71
CA ASP A 40 -11.74 -0.23 2.28
C ASP A 40 -10.23 -0.21 2.00
N ALA A 41 -9.47 0.63 2.71
CA ALA A 41 -8.01 0.64 2.64
C ALA A 41 -7.38 -0.69 3.11
N ILE A 42 -7.89 -1.28 4.19
CA ILE A 42 -7.45 -2.60 4.66
C ILE A 42 -7.68 -3.65 3.57
N TRP A 43 -8.87 -3.67 2.96
CA TRP A 43 -9.18 -4.63 1.89
C TRP A 43 -8.31 -4.44 0.65
N ILE A 44 -7.99 -3.20 0.28
CA ILE A 44 -7.02 -2.92 -0.80
C ILE A 44 -5.67 -3.54 -0.47
N VAL A 45 -5.17 -3.39 0.76
CA VAL A 45 -3.87 -3.95 1.17
C VAL A 45 -3.89 -5.48 1.19
N VAL A 46 -4.90 -6.08 1.81
CA VAL A 46 -5.05 -7.55 1.87
C VAL A 46 -5.10 -8.15 0.47
N LEU A 47 -5.95 -7.62 -0.40
CA LEU A 47 -6.07 -8.11 -1.77
C LEU A 47 -4.83 -7.82 -2.59
N GLY A 48 -4.19 -6.65 -2.40
CA GLY A 48 -2.94 -6.30 -3.06
C GLY A 48 -1.82 -7.30 -2.77
N ILE A 49 -1.71 -7.76 -1.52
CA ILE A 49 -0.71 -8.76 -1.09
C ILE A 49 -1.08 -10.15 -1.60
N VAL A 50 -2.33 -10.58 -1.45
CA VAL A 50 -2.76 -11.92 -1.88
C VAL A 50 -2.64 -12.05 -3.40
N ILE A 51 -3.20 -11.10 -4.15
CA ILE A 51 -3.14 -11.11 -5.61
C ILE A 51 -1.70 -10.92 -6.07
N GLY A 52 -0.96 -9.98 -5.48
CA GLY A 52 0.42 -9.72 -5.86
C GLY A 52 1.38 -10.88 -5.56
N GLY A 53 1.17 -11.60 -4.47
CA GLY A 53 1.93 -12.81 -4.15
C GLY A 53 1.68 -13.92 -5.18
N ILE A 54 0.43 -14.11 -5.59
CA ILE A 54 0.07 -15.08 -6.64
C ILE A 54 0.69 -14.66 -7.98
N PHE A 55 0.51 -13.42 -8.42
CA PHE A 55 1.04 -12.93 -9.70
C PHE A 55 2.58 -12.92 -9.72
N GLY A 56 3.21 -12.49 -8.63
CA GLY A 56 4.67 -12.48 -8.50
C GLY A 56 5.30 -13.87 -8.53
N TYR A 57 4.54 -14.92 -8.20
CA TYR A 57 5.00 -16.30 -8.36
C TYR A 57 5.04 -16.75 -9.83
N PHE A 58 4.07 -16.32 -10.64
CA PHE A 58 3.96 -16.71 -12.05
C PHE A 58 4.70 -15.78 -13.02
N PHE A 59 4.88 -14.52 -12.65
CA PHE A 59 5.43 -13.49 -13.52
C PHE A 59 6.62 -12.78 -12.85
N THR A 60 7.72 -12.65 -13.57
CA THR A 60 8.94 -11.95 -13.10
C THR A 60 9.32 -10.79 -14.03
N GLY A 61 10.11 -9.85 -13.53
CA GLY A 61 10.63 -8.73 -14.31
C GLY A 61 9.62 -7.60 -14.53
N ILE A 62 9.88 -6.76 -15.54
CA ILE A 62 9.14 -5.51 -15.79
C ILE A 62 7.65 -5.75 -16.03
N ILE A 63 7.30 -6.84 -16.71
CA ILE A 63 5.88 -7.18 -17.00
C ILE A 63 5.11 -7.40 -15.69
N SER A 64 5.71 -8.10 -14.73
CA SER A 64 5.11 -8.34 -13.41
C SER A 64 4.87 -7.02 -12.66
N ALA A 65 5.84 -6.10 -12.70
CA ALA A 65 5.71 -4.79 -12.05
C ALA A 65 4.58 -3.94 -12.64
N ILE A 66 4.41 -3.96 -13.97
CA ILE A 66 3.31 -3.24 -14.64
C ILE A 66 1.96 -3.83 -14.25
N ILE A 67 1.83 -5.15 -14.26
CA ILE A 67 0.59 -5.84 -13.85
C ILE A 67 0.27 -5.53 -12.39
N GLN A 68 1.27 -5.60 -11.50
CA GLN A 68 1.11 -5.27 -10.08
C GLN A 68 0.63 -3.84 -9.89
N LEU A 69 1.20 -2.87 -10.61
CA LEU A 69 0.78 -1.48 -10.56
C LEU A 69 -0.68 -1.31 -10.99
N ILE A 70 -1.07 -1.96 -12.09
CA ILE A 70 -2.46 -1.93 -12.59
C ILE A 70 -3.42 -2.54 -11.56
N ILE A 71 -3.04 -3.65 -10.91
CA ILE A 71 -3.84 -4.29 -9.85
C ILE A 71 -4.06 -3.32 -8.69
N TRP A 72 -3.01 -2.67 -8.19
CA TRP A 72 -3.16 -1.68 -7.11
C TRP A 72 -4.09 -0.54 -7.50
N LEU A 73 -3.93 0.03 -8.70
CA LEU A 73 -4.80 1.09 -9.19
C LEU A 73 -6.25 0.62 -9.34
N ALA A 74 -6.47 -0.59 -9.84
CA ALA A 74 -7.80 -1.18 -9.98
C ALA A 74 -8.47 -1.42 -8.62
N LEU A 75 -7.72 -1.88 -7.62
CA LEU A 75 -8.21 -2.03 -6.25
C LEU A 75 -8.59 -0.68 -5.66
N ILE A 76 -7.72 0.33 -5.72
CA ILE A 76 -8.02 1.68 -5.24
C ILE A 76 -9.28 2.22 -5.91
N LYS A 77 -9.37 2.11 -7.24
CA LYS A 77 -10.53 2.55 -8.02
C LYS A 77 -11.83 1.89 -7.52
N LYS A 78 -11.81 0.57 -7.33
CA LYS A 78 -13.00 -0.22 -6.96
C LYS A 78 -13.42 0.02 -5.51
N PHE A 79 -12.47 0.07 -4.58
CA PHE A 79 -12.76 0.16 -3.15
C PHE A 79 -13.04 1.58 -2.68
N PHE A 80 -12.45 2.60 -3.30
CA PHE A 80 -12.69 4.00 -2.95
C PHE A 80 -13.68 4.71 -3.89
N ASP A 81 -14.43 3.97 -4.72
CA ASP A 81 -15.37 4.53 -5.71
C ASP A 81 -14.78 5.72 -6.51
N ALA A 82 -13.53 5.55 -6.92
CA ALA A 82 -12.72 6.57 -7.58
C ALA A 82 -12.74 6.38 -9.10
N THR A 83 -12.43 7.46 -9.83
CA THR A 83 -12.09 7.38 -11.26
C THR A 83 -10.63 6.94 -11.45
N TRP A 84 -10.26 6.51 -12.66
CA TRP A 84 -8.87 6.12 -12.96
C TRP A 84 -7.85 7.23 -12.67
N GLY A 85 -8.17 8.48 -13.03
CA GLY A 85 -7.31 9.62 -12.74
C GLY A 85 -7.15 9.86 -11.24
N GLN A 86 -8.25 9.78 -10.47
CA GLN A 86 -8.19 9.90 -9.02
C GLN A 86 -7.40 8.75 -8.37
N ALA A 87 -7.54 7.51 -8.84
CA ALA A 87 -6.78 6.38 -8.31
C ALA A 87 -5.26 6.56 -8.47
N ILE A 88 -4.83 7.11 -9.61
CA ILE A 88 -3.42 7.44 -9.85
C ILE A 88 -2.95 8.52 -8.88
N ILE A 89 -3.73 9.60 -8.70
CA ILE A 89 -3.40 10.68 -7.76
C ILE A 89 -3.32 10.14 -6.32
N ILE A 90 -4.26 9.29 -5.92
CA ILE A 90 -4.26 8.65 -4.59
C ILE A 90 -3.00 7.81 -4.40
N ALA A 91 -2.61 7.01 -5.39
CA ALA A 91 -1.40 6.19 -5.32
C ALA A 91 -0.14 7.06 -5.18
N ILE A 92 -0.04 8.14 -5.95
CA ILE A 92 1.08 9.10 -5.86
C ILE A 92 1.12 9.76 -4.48
N ILE A 93 -0.02 10.23 -3.97
CA ILE A 93 -0.09 10.85 -2.64
C ILE A 93 0.29 9.86 -1.55
N ALA A 94 -0.18 8.60 -1.63
CA ALA A 94 0.18 7.57 -0.68
C ALA A 94 1.70 7.33 -0.65
N VAL A 95 2.36 7.32 -1.81
CA VAL A 95 3.82 7.22 -1.92
C VAL A 95 4.50 8.45 -1.29
N ILE A 96 4.00 9.67 -1.56
CA ILE A 96 4.55 10.89 -0.97
C ILE A 96 4.46 10.84 0.55
N ILE A 97 3.30 10.47 1.11
CA ILE A 97 3.13 10.34 2.56
C ILE A 97 4.09 9.28 3.11
N ALA A 98 4.24 8.14 2.43
CA ALA A 98 5.17 7.09 2.84
C ALA A 98 6.63 7.58 2.90
N VAL A 99 7.07 8.33 1.88
CA VAL A 99 8.42 8.90 1.82
C VAL A 99 8.64 9.90 2.95
N VAL A 100 7.67 10.79 3.21
CA VAL A 100 7.76 11.76 4.31
C VAL A 100 7.90 11.06 5.66
N ILE A 101 7.07 10.04 5.92
CA ILE A 101 7.14 9.26 7.16
C ILE A 101 8.49 8.53 7.26
N ALA A 102 8.97 7.91 6.18
CA ALA A 102 10.25 7.21 6.17
C ALA A 102 11.44 8.15 6.47
N VAL A 103 11.43 9.36 5.91
CA VAL A 103 12.46 10.38 6.19
C VAL A 103 12.42 10.81 7.67
N ILE A 104 11.22 11.09 8.21
CA ILE A 104 11.07 11.48 9.61
C ILE A 104 11.57 10.37 10.54
N LEU A 105 11.15 9.13 10.32
CA LEU A 105 11.59 7.98 11.11
C LEU A 105 13.09 7.74 10.99
N GLY A 106 13.66 7.91 9.79
CA GLY A 106 15.10 7.81 9.57
C GLY A 106 15.89 8.85 10.36
N LEU A 107 15.46 10.11 10.32
CA LEU A 107 16.08 11.20 11.09
C LEU A 107 15.97 10.97 12.60
N LEU A 108 14.81 10.51 13.09
CA LEU A 108 14.62 10.16 14.50
C LEU A 108 15.51 8.99 14.92
N GLY A 109 15.67 7.97 14.07
CA GLY A 109 16.59 6.86 14.31
C GLY A 109 18.04 7.32 14.42
N LEU A 110 18.48 8.19 13.52
CA LEU A 110 19.82 8.80 13.58
C LEU A 110 20.03 9.65 14.85
N ALA A 111 19.02 10.44 15.23
CA ALA A 111 19.07 11.26 16.44
C ALA A 111 19.16 10.39 17.71
N LEU A 112 18.35 9.34 17.82
CA LEU A 112 18.42 8.40 18.93
C LEU A 112 19.78 7.71 19.02
N PHE A 113 20.36 7.29 17.88
CA PHE A 113 21.68 6.68 17.84
C PHE A 113 22.79 7.64 18.27
N SER A 114 22.62 8.95 18.08
CA SER A 114 23.61 9.95 18.48
C SER A 114 23.68 10.24 19.98
N ILE A 115 22.71 9.74 20.77
CA ILE A 115 22.57 10.02 22.21
C ILE A 115 22.92 8.79 23.07
N ILE A 116 23.05 7.60 22.47
CA ILE A 116 23.48 6.35 23.14
C ILE A 116 24.97 6.08 22.90
#